data_AF-A0AAP3AMU0-F1
#
_entry.id   AF-A0AAP3AMU0-F1
#
_cell.length_a   1.000
_cell.length_b   1.000
_cell.length_c   1.000
_cell.angle_alpha   90.00
_cell.angle_beta   90.00
_cell.angle_gamma   90.00
#
_symmetry.space_group_name_H-M   'P 1'
#
loop_
_entity.id
_entity.type
_entity.pdbx_description
1 polymer ?
#
loop_
_entity_poly.entity_id
_entity_poly.type
_entity_poly.pdbx_seq_one_letter_code
_entity_poly.pdbx_strand_id
1 'polypeptide(L)'
;MDRKFLRMIFLVRTVLRENGKLTSSEIRKKIENSFKAYKDCEHLYLDTYPIDTFEKDKRAIRDAWKIDLVCNKRKYTIDIDL
;
A
#
# COMPACT_ATOMS: atom_id res chain seq x y z
N MET A 1 8.48 -15.31 1.85
CA MET A 1 8.00 -13.93 1.60
C MET A 1 7.03 -13.58 2.71
N ASP A 2 7.15 -12.42 3.35
CA ASP A 2 6.31 -12.03 4.48
C ASP A 2 5.11 -11.17 4.04
N ARG A 3 3.99 -11.27 4.76
CA ARG A 3 2.75 -10.53 4.45
C ARG A 3 2.95 -9.02 4.53
N LYS A 4 3.70 -8.52 5.50
CA LYS A 4 4.02 -7.09 5.62
C LYS A 4 4.81 -6.62 4.41
N PHE A 5 5.82 -7.37 4.01
CA PHE A 5 6.61 -7.06 2.81
C PHE A 5 5.71 -6.98 1.57
N LEU A 6 4.80 -7.95 1.39
CA LEU A 6 3.88 -7.96 0.26
C LEU A 6 2.89 -6.78 0.29
N ARG A 7 2.36 -6.40 1.46
CA ARG A 7 1.52 -5.19 1.63
C ARG A 7 2.28 -3.94 1.22
N MET A 8 3.53 -3.80 1.66
CA MET A 8 4.37 -2.65 1.32
C MET A 8 4.60 -2.56 -0.20
N ILE A 9 4.91 -3.69 -0.86
CA ILE A 9 5.07 -3.75 -2.32
C ILE A 9 3.79 -3.36 -3.05
N PHE A 10 2.63 -3.91 -2.66
CA PHE A 10 1.37 -3.57 -3.30
C PHE A 10 0.97 -2.12 -3.07
N LEU A 11 1.27 -1.57 -1.90
CA LEU A 11 1.01 -0.17 -1.60
C LEU A 11 1.83 0.75 -2.52
N VAL A 12 3.15 0.58 -2.58
CA VAL A 12 4.01 1.39 -3.47
C VAL A 12 3.58 1.23 -4.93
N ARG A 13 3.39 0.00 -5.42
CA ARG A 13 2.99 -0.24 -6.82
C ARG A 13 1.64 0.39 -7.16
N THR A 14 0.68 0.34 -6.24
CA THR A 14 -0.65 0.94 -6.45
C THR A 14 -0.55 2.46 -6.53
N VAL A 15 0.17 3.09 -5.60
CA VAL A 15 0.34 4.56 -5.61
C VAL A 15 1.12 5.00 -6.84
N LEU A 16 2.21 4.30 -7.19
CA LEU A 16 3.01 4.63 -8.37
C LEU A 16 2.20 4.56 -9.67
N ARG A 17 1.41 3.48 -9.84
CA ARG A 17 0.60 3.26 -11.05
C ARG A 17 -0.51 4.29 -11.21
N GLU A 18 -1.08 4.74 -10.10
CA GLU A 18 -2.29 5.55 -10.08
C GLU A 18 -2.03 7.01 -9.71
N ASN A 19 -0.77 7.38 -9.50
CA ASN A 19 -0.23 8.67 -9.07
C ASN A 19 -1.26 9.83 -9.02
N GLY A 20 -1.75 10.15 -7.83
CA GLY A 20 -2.66 11.27 -7.58
C GLY A 20 -4.14 11.01 -7.91
N LYS A 21 -4.51 9.80 -8.34
CA LYS A 21 -5.90 9.45 -8.71
C LYS A 21 -6.69 8.82 -7.58
N LEU A 22 -6.04 8.16 -6.63
CA LEU A 22 -6.72 7.35 -5.62
C LEU A 22 -6.60 7.89 -4.19
N THR A 23 -7.70 7.76 -3.45
CA THR A 23 -7.76 7.96 -2.00
C THR A 23 -7.22 6.74 -1.24
N SER A 24 -6.93 6.90 0.05
CA SER A 24 -6.55 5.77 0.90
C SER A 24 -7.59 4.65 0.91
N SER A 25 -8.89 4.97 0.86
CA SER A 25 -9.97 3.96 0.79
C SER A 25 -9.90 3.14 -0.51
N GLU A 26 -9.72 3.82 -1.65
CA GLU A 26 -9.61 3.17 -2.95
C GLU A 26 -8.34 2.32 -3.06
N ILE A 27 -7.21 2.80 -2.52
CA ILE A 27 -5.94 2.08 -2.47
C ILE A 27 -6.08 0.82 -1.60
N ARG A 28 -6.67 0.93 -0.40
CA ARG A 28 -6.86 -0.22 0.49
C ARG A 28 -7.69 -1.32 -0.16
N LYS A 29 -8.80 -0.96 -0.81
CA LYS A 29 -9.62 -1.91 -1.58
C LYS A 29 -8.85 -2.60 -2.71
N LYS A 30 -8.00 -1.87 -3.45
CA LYS A 30 -7.15 -2.48 -4.49
C LYS A 30 -6.13 -3.46 -3.92
N ILE A 31 -5.56 -3.15 -2.76
CA ILE A 31 -4.61 -4.02 -2.07
C ILE A 31 -5.33 -5.27 -1.55
N GLU A 32 -6.47 -5.14 -0.86
CA GLU A 32 -7.31 -6.27 -0.43
C GLU A 32 -7.65 -7.19 -1.61
N ASN A 33 -8.06 -6.64 -2.75
CA ASN A 33 -8.31 -7.43 -3.96
C ASN A 33 -7.07 -8.15 -4.49
N SER A 34 -5.88 -7.56 -4.35
CA SER A 34 -4.62 -8.21 -4.75
C SER A 34 -4.29 -9.40 -3.84
N PHE A 35 -4.70 -9.35 -2.57
CA PHE A 35 -4.50 -10.44 -1.61
C PHE A 35 -5.44 -11.63 -1.81
N LYS A 36 -6.55 -11.47 -2.56
CA LYS A 36 -7.46 -12.59 -2.91
C LYS A 36 -6.75 -13.70 -3.69
N ALA A 37 -5.71 -13.37 -4.45
CA ALA A 37 -4.88 -14.35 -5.15
C ALA A 37 -4.10 -15.28 -4.19
N TYR A 38 -3.97 -14.89 -2.93
CA TYR A 38 -3.25 -15.62 -1.88
C TYR A 38 -4.21 -16.25 -0.85
N LYS A 39 -5.49 -16.42 -1.20
CA LYS A 39 -6.51 -16.99 -0.30
C LYS A 39 -6.13 -18.35 0.27
N ASP A 40 -5.42 -19.17 -0.50
CA ASP A 40 -5.02 -20.53 -0.11
C ASP A 40 -3.65 -20.55 0.59
N CYS A 41 -3.03 -19.38 0.78
CA CYS A 41 -1.74 -19.20 1.47
C CYS A 41 -1.97 -18.48 2.80
N GLU A 42 -2.30 -19.21 3.88
CA GLU A 42 -2.66 -18.64 5.18
C GLU A 42 -1.66 -17.58 5.71
N HIS A 43 -0.36 -17.81 5.53
CA HIS A 43 0.69 -16.89 5.97
C HIS A 43 0.67 -15.55 5.20
N LEU A 44 0.14 -15.52 3.98
CA LEU A 44 0.03 -14.33 3.12
C LEU A 44 -1.40 -13.75 3.07
N TYR A 45 -2.42 -14.50 3.47
CA TYR A 45 -3.81 -14.07 3.38
C TYR A 45 -4.08 -12.76 4.14
N LEU A 46 -4.85 -11.86 3.51
CA LEU A 46 -5.29 -10.61 4.09
C LEU A 46 -6.73 -10.31 3.65
N ASP A 47 -7.67 -10.45 4.57
CA ASP A 47 -9.09 -10.19 4.32
C ASP A 47 -9.41 -8.68 4.28
N THR A 48 -8.89 -7.95 5.27
CA THR A 48 -9.07 -6.50 5.38
C THR A 48 -7.73 -5.79 5.52
N TYR A 49 -7.66 -4.56 5.00
CA TYR A 49 -6.52 -3.68 5.16
C TYR A 49 -6.94 -2.40 5.90
N PRO A 50 -6.88 -2.40 7.25
CA PRO A 50 -7.28 -1.27 8.08
C PRO A 50 -6.44 -0.01 7.82
N ILE A 51 -7.02 1.15 8.11
CA ILE A 51 -6.32 2.44 7.97
C ILE A 51 -5.07 2.53 8.86
N ASP A 52 -5.11 1.97 10.06
CA ASP A 52 -3.96 1.95 10.97
C ASP A 52 -2.79 1.15 10.40
N THR A 53 -3.08 0.02 9.75
CA THR A 53 -2.07 -0.80 9.08
C THR A 53 -1.53 -0.08 7.85
N PHE A 54 -2.40 0.60 7.09
CA PHE A 54 -1.99 1.45 5.97
C PHE A 54 -0.98 2.53 6.41
N GLU A 55 -1.25 3.26 7.50
CA GLU A 55 -0.33 4.29 7.99
C GLU A 55 0.98 3.68 8.56
N LYS A 56 0.91 2.51 9.20
CA LYS A 56 2.11 1.77 9.65
C LYS A 56 2.98 1.35 8.47
N ASP A 57 2.37 0.79 7.42
CA ASP A 57 3.09 0.33 6.23
C ASP A 57 3.65 1.53 5.45
N LYS A 58 2.92 2.65 5.36
CA LYS A 58 3.42 3.91 4.79
C LYS A 58 4.69 4.40 5.49
N ARG A 59 4.69 4.43 6.83
CA ARG A 59 5.89 4.77 7.61
C ARG A 59 7.03 3.78 7.36
N ALA A 60 6.73 2.48 7.37
CA ALA A 60 7.74 1.45 7.12
C ALA A 60 8.39 1.58 5.73
N ILE A 61 7.60 1.91 4.70
CA ILE A 61 8.10 2.18 3.33
C ILE A 61 9.05 3.37 3.34
N ARG A 62 8.64 4.48 3.96
CA ARG A 62 9.49 5.68 4.05
C ARG A 62 10.80 5.38 4.78
N ASP A 63 10.72 4.68 5.91
CA ASP A 63 11.88 4.44 6.76
C ASP A 63 12.87 3.45 6.10
N ALA A 64 12.35 2.37 5.51
CA ALA A 64 13.16 1.29 4.94
C ALA A 64 13.60 1.53 3.48
N TRP A 65 12.74 2.11 2.64
CA TRP A 65 12.96 2.26 1.20
C TRP A 65 13.17 3.71 0.76
N LYS A 66 13.03 4.68 1.67
CA LYS A 66 13.17 6.11 1.38
C LYS A 66 12.20 6.61 0.30
N ILE A 67 11.04 5.96 0.20
CA ILE A 67 9.93 6.37 -0.69
C ILE A 67 8.88 7.06 0.17
N ASP A 68 8.57 8.33 -0.12
CA ASP A 68 7.49 9.02 0.58
C ASP A 68 6.17 8.96 -0.21
N LEU A 69 5.11 8.49 0.46
CA LEU A 69 3.76 8.43 -0.10
C LEU A 69 2.98 9.63 0.41
N VAL A 70 3.01 10.71 -0.37
CA VAL A 70 2.44 12.01 -0.01
C VAL A 70 0.95 12.01 -0.31
N CYS A 71 0.17 12.62 0.59
CA CYS A 71 -1.27 12.80 0.43
C CYS A 71 -1.57 14.26 0.11
N ASN A 72 -2.07 14.53 -1.09
CA ASN A 72 -2.52 15.85 -1.52
C ASN A 72 -4.01 15.80 -1.88
N LYS A 73 -4.83 16.67 -1.30
CA LYS A 73 -6.30 16.69 -1.50
C LYS A 73 -6.95 15.29 -1.37
N ARG A 74 -6.50 14.51 -0.37
CA ARG A 74 -6.92 13.11 -0.09
C ARG A 74 -6.44 12.07 -1.12
N LYS A 75 -5.68 12.46 -2.12
CA LYS A 75 -5.14 11.56 -3.15
C LYS A 75 -3.66 11.33 -2.93
N TYR A 76 -3.20 10.11 -3.16
CA TYR A 76 -1.82 9.72 -2.88
C TYR A 76 -0.94 9.72 -4.13
N THR A 77 0.26 10.27 -3.99
CA THR A 77 1.34 10.30 -4.99
C THR A 77 2.62 9.76 -4.35
N ILE A 78 3.60 9.36 -5.16
CA ILE A 78 4.99 9.23 -4.70
C ILE A 78 5.69 10.53 -5.04
N ASP A 79 6.31 11.14 -4.04
CA ASP A 79 7.18 12.27 -4.30
C ASP A 79 8.51 11.74 -4.86
N ILE A 80 8.89 12.26 -6.03
CA ILE A 80 10.13 11.91 -6.72
C ILE A 80 10.89 13.22 -6.89
N ASP A 81 11.22 13.86 -5.78
CA ASP A 81 12.34 14.80 -5.75
C ASP A 81 13.63 13.94 -5.84
N LEU A 82 14.00 13.59 -7.08
CA LEU A 82 15.30 13.02 -7.46
C LEU A 82 16.26 14.15 -7.88
#